data_AF-A0A5N8UWF3-F1
#
_entry.id   AF-A0A5N8UWF3-F1
#
_cell.length_a   1.000
_cell.length_b   1.000
_cell.length_c   1.000
_cell.angle_alpha   90.00
_cell.angle_beta   90.00
_cell.angle_gamma   90.00
#
_symmetry.space_group_name_H-M   'P 1'
#
loop_
_entity.id
_entity.type
_entity.pdbx_description
1 polymer ?
#
loop_
_entity_poly.entity_id
_entity_poly.type
_entity_poly.pdbx_seq_one_letter_code
_entity_poly.pdbx_strand_id
1 'polypeptide(L)'
;MTNAVAVVPKEAIILRPAVRLTTDSGFTLVELVIVIVILGILSVIATPKFINLKSEAHRSVLNGVRGAISSGNQLVYSKAVLQGKERQAVADVQLGGGIGSAVLTYGHIPSSLQVTRKANTSNYGSADNSAAVYESITQVLALDAEHLKDESSVVTRQWGIYIHGNDNFVNFVPKGLSVESQCFLQYSGINAQGDKVRVELIDSSC
;
A
#
# COMPACT_ATOMS: atom_id res chain seq x y z
N MET A 1 68.99 65.66 14.01
CA MET A 1 67.63 65.28 13.57
C MET A 1 67.65 65.18 12.07
N THR A 2 67.95 64.00 11.54
CA THR A 2 68.13 63.75 10.11
C THR A 2 67.27 62.55 9.78
N ASN A 3 66.10 62.80 9.18
CA ASN A 3 65.26 61.79 8.56
C ASN A 3 64.82 62.36 7.22
N ALA A 4 65.54 61.98 6.16
CA ALA A 4 65.10 62.19 4.78
C ALA A 4 64.57 60.86 4.26
N VAL A 5 63.30 60.89 3.92
CA VAL A 5 62.47 59.82 3.39
C VAL A 5 63.06 59.32 2.07
N ALA A 6 63.30 58.01 1.97
CA ALA A 6 63.67 57.37 0.72
C ALA A 6 62.43 57.31 -0.21
N VAL A 7 62.60 57.92 -1.37
CA VAL A 7 61.67 57.90 -2.51
C VAL A 7 61.56 56.47 -3.04
N VAL A 8 60.33 56.00 -3.29
CA VAL A 8 60.05 54.73 -3.99
C VAL A 8 59.89 55.01 -5.49
N PRO A 9 60.73 54.47 -6.39
CA PRO A 9 60.46 54.51 -7.82
C PRO A 9 59.82 53.20 -8.32
N LYS A 10 58.53 53.32 -8.63
CA LYS A 10 57.86 53.04 -9.91
C LYS A 10 58.58 52.11 -10.93
N GLU A 11 58.30 50.81 -10.88
CA GLU A 11 58.01 49.95 -12.05
C GLU A 11 57.04 48.82 -11.63
N ALA A 12 56.04 48.58 -12.48
CA ALA A 12 54.97 47.61 -12.31
C ALA A 12 55.35 46.26 -12.92
N ILE A 13 54.75 45.16 -12.45
CA ILE A 13 54.23 44.07 -13.30
C ILE A 13 53.33 43.16 -12.45
N ILE A 14 52.10 43.01 -12.90
CA ILE A 14 51.13 42.05 -12.40
C ILE A 14 51.56 40.66 -12.90
N LEU A 15 51.86 39.74 -11.99
CA LEU A 15 51.73 38.31 -12.26
C LEU A 15 50.84 37.70 -11.19
N ARG A 16 49.55 37.51 -11.55
CA ARG A 16 48.68 36.59 -10.83
C ARG A 16 49.32 35.20 -10.90
N PRO A 17 49.62 34.49 -9.80
CA PRO A 17 49.92 33.08 -9.90
C PRO A 17 48.64 32.40 -10.41
N ALA A 18 48.74 31.73 -11.56
CA ALA A 18 47.67 30.91 -12.11
C ALA A 18 47.43 29.73 -11.17
N VAL A 19 46.27 29.68 -10.50
CA VAL A 19 45.80 28.44 -9.89
C VAL A 19 45.38 27.52 -11.04
N ARG A 20 46.29 26.65 -11.48
CA ARG A 20 45.96 25.48 -12.29
C ARG A 20 45.70 24.30 -11.37
N LEU A 21 44.43 24.04 -11.08
CA LEU A 21 43.99 22.73 -10.62
C LEU A 21 43.52 21.94 -11.84
N THR A 22 44.45 21.28 -12.54
CA THR A 22 44.07 20.31 -13.57
C THR A 22 44.99 19.10 -13.48
N THR A 23 44.74 18.25 -12.50
CA THR A 23 45.03 16.82 -12.62
C THR A 23 43.70 16.15 -12.93
N ASP A 24 43.33 16.08 -14.21
CA ASP A 24 42.35 15.07 -14.63
C ASP A 24 43.06 13.72 -14.54
N SER A 25 43.10 13.19 -13.33
CA SER A 25 43.43 11.79 -13.05
C SER A 25 42.35 10.94 -13.71
N GLY A 26 42.63 10.50 -14.94
CA GLY A 26 41.81 9.53 -15.64
C GLY A 26 41.72 8.23 -14.85
N PHE A 27 40.51 7.68 -14.76
CA PHE A 27 40.23 6.39 -14.13
C PHE A 27 41.07 5.31 -14.83
N THR A 28 41.81 4.48 -14.08
CA THR A 28 42.59 3.41 -14.71
C THR A 28 41.66 2.27 -15.17
N LEU A 29 41.98 1.60 -16.27
CA LEU A 29 41.18 0.45 -16.74
C LEU A 29 41.11 -0.65 -15.69
N VAL A 30 42.19 -0.87 -14.94
CA VAL A 30 42.22 -1.86 -13.85
C VAL A 30 41.28 -1.48 -12.72
N GLU A 31 41.19 -0.20 -12.37
CA GLU A 31 40.30 0.31 -11.34
C GLU A 31 38.83 0.15 -11.72
N LEU A 32 38.48 0.28 -13.00
CA LEU A 32 37.12 -0.03 -13.45
C LEU A 32 36.83 -1.53 -13.43
N VAL A 33 37.79 -2.36 -13.83
CA VAL A 33 37.64 -3.82 -13.85
C VAL A 33 37.50 -4.39 -12.42
N ILE A 34 38.33 -3.95 -11.47
CA ILE A 34 38.25 -4.46 -10.11
C ILE A 34 36.93 -4.06 -9.43
N VAL A 35 36.41 -2.87 -9.72
CA VAL A 35 35.13 -2.40 -9.17
C VAL A 35 33.97 -3.26 -9.66
N ILE A 36 33.88 -3.56 -10.97
CA ILE A 36 32.81 -4.42 -11.49
C ILE A 36 32.92 -5.87 -10.99
N VAL A 37 34.13 -6.37 -10.76
CA VAL A 37 34.35 -7.72 -10.19
C VAL A 37 33.86 -7.76 -8.75
N ILE A 38 34.23 -6.77 -7.93
CA ILE A 38 33.78 -6.69 -6.54
C ILE A 38 32.24 -6.53 -6.48
N LEU A 39 31.66 -5.62 -7.27
CA LEU A 39 30.21 -5.45 -7.34
C LEU A 39 29.50 -6.72 -7.82
N GLY A 40 30.12 -7.48 -8.74
CA GLY A 40 29.61 -8.77 -9.20
C GLY A 40 29.47 -9.79 -8.08
N ILE A 41 30.52 -9.97 -7.26
CA ILE A 41 30.51 -10.94 -6.14
C ILE A 41 29.49 -10.53 -5.08
N LEU A 42 29.45 -9.24 -4.72
CA LEU A 42 28.51 -8.71 -3.72
C LEU A 42 27.04 -8.88 -4.16
N SER A 43 26.75 -8.73 -5.46
CA SER A 43 25.40 -8.88 -6.00
C SER A 43 24.86 -10.31 -5.88
N VAL A 44 25.71 -11.32 -6.15
CA VAL A 44 25.31 -12.74 -6.13
C VAL A 44 24.90 -13.20 -4.72
N ILE A 45 25.61 -12.77 -3.68
CA ILE A 45 25.28 -13.14 -2.29
C ILE A 45 24.06 -12.38 -1.74
N ALA A 46 23.82 -11.16 -2.22
CA ALA A 46 22.74 -10.31 -1.72
C ALA A 46 21.37 -10.69 -2.31
N THR A 47 21.33 -11.11 -3.57
CA THR A 47 20.09 -11.42 -4.31
C THR A 47 19.16 -12.44 -3.61
N PRO A 48 19.62 -13.63 -3.19
CA PRO A 48 18.72 -14.63 -2.59
C PRO A 48 18.15 -14.14 -1.24
N LYS A 49 18.95 -13.44 -0.44
CA LYS A 49 18.50 -12.85 0.82
C LYS A 49 17.48 -11.75 0.60
N PHE A 50 17.68 -10.93 -0.44
CA PHE A 50 16.76 -9.84 -0.78
C PHE A 50 15.38 -10.35 -1.21
N ILE A 51 15.30 -11.49 -1.91
CA ILE A 51 14.02 -12.11 -2.31
C ILE A 51 13.25 -12.59 -1.06
N ASN A 52 13.92 -13.29 -0.14
CA ASN A 52 13.28 -13.77 1.09
C ASN A 52 12.77 -12.61 1.97
N LEU A 53 13.57 -11.54 2.10
CA LEU A 53 13.16 -10.36 2.86
C LEU A 53 11.94 -9.65 2.25
N LYS A 54 11.79 -9.65 0.93
CA LYS A 54 10.59 -9.12 0.27
C LYS A 54 9.36 -9.96 0.59
N SER A 55 9.46 -11.28 0.48
CA SER A 55 8.38 -12.20 0.85
C SER A 55 7.93 -12.00 2.30
N GLU A 56 8.87 -11.94 3.23
CA GLU A 56 8.59 -11.69 4.65
C GLU A 56 7.99 -10.30 4.89
N ALA A 57 8.46 -9.27 4.18
CA ALA A 57 7.89 -7.94 4.25
C ALA A 57 6.42 -7.93 3.78
N HIS A 58 6.10 -8.59 2.66
CA HIS A 58 4.72 -8.72 2.19
C HIS A 58 3.85 -9.45 3.21
N ARG A 59 4.32 -10.58 3.77
CA ARG A 59 3.61 -11.29 4.84
C ARG A 59 3.37 -10.42 6.07
N SER A 60 4.36 -9.63 6.48
CA SER A 60 4.23 -8.72 7.62
C SER A 60 3.17 -7.64 7.38
N VAL A 61 3.16 -7.04 6.19
CA VAL A 61 2.19 -6.02 5.81
C VAL A 61 0.78 -6.61 5.76
N LEU A 62 0.61 -7.79 5.18
CA LEU A 62 -0.67 -8.50 5.12
C LEU A 62 -1.20 -8.86 6.52
N ASN A 63 -0.32 -9.28 7.44
CA ASN A 63 -0.69 -9.49 8.83
C ASN A 63 -1.11 -8.19 9.55
N GLY A 64 -0.47 -7.06 9.22
CA GLY A 64 -0.89 -5.75 9.71
C GLY A 64 -2.33 -5.40 9.27
N VAL A 65 -2.64 -5.61 7.99
CA VAL A 65 -3.99 -5.37 7.46
C VAL A 65 -5.02 -6.35 8.01
N ARG A 66 -4.66 -7.61 8.24
CA ARG A 66 -5.51 -8.58 8.95
C ARG A 66 -5.97 -8.04 10.30
N GLY A 67 -5.05 -7.46 11.08
CA GLY A 67 -5.38 -6.81 12.34
C GLY A 67 -6.30 -5.61 12.16
N ALA A 68 -6.04 -4.77 11.15
CA ALA A 68 -6.87 -3.61 10.84
C ALA A 68 -8.30 -4.01 10.44
N ILE A 69 -8.49 -5.04 9.61
CA ILE A 69 -9.80 -5.57 9.22
C ILE A 69 -10.54 -6.09 10.45
N SER A 70 -9.89 -6.90 11.29
CA SER A 70 -10.51 -7.43 12.52
C SER A 70 -10.95 -6.31 13.46
N SER A 71 -10.11 -5.29 13.65
CA SER A 71 -10.42 -4.12 14.48
C SER A 71 -11.56 -3.29 13.88
N GLY A 72 -11.47 -2.94 12.59
CA GLY A 72 -12.50 -2.19 11.88
C GLY A 72 -13.86 -2.87 11.96
N ASN A 73 -13.88 -4.19 11.80
CA ASN A 73 -15.10 -4.98 11.88
C ASN A 73 -15.75 -4.96 13.29
N GLN A 74 -14.95 -4.99 14.37
CA GLN A 74 -15.45 -4.86 15.74
C GLN A 74 -15.99 -3.46 16.03
N LEU A 75 -15.33 -2.43 15.51
CA LEU A 75 -15.76 -1.04 15.67
C LEU A 75 -17.12 -0.79 14.98
N VAL A 76 -17.28 -1.25 13.73
CA VAL A 76 -18.55 -1.08 13.01
C VAL A 76 -19.67 -1.94 13.58
N TYR A 77 -19.36 -3.12 14.10
CA TYR A 77 -20.32 -3.94 14.82
C TYR A 77 -20.84 -3.20 16.07
N SER A 78 -19.94 -2.59 16.84
CA SER A 78 -20.33 -1.78 18.00
C SER A 78 -21.23 -0.61 17.57
N LYS A 79 -20.94 0.04 16.45
CA LYS A 79 -21.81 1.10 15.88
C LYS A 79 -23.18 0.57 15.44
N ALA A 80 -23.22 -0.61 14.83
CA ALA A 80 -24.47 -1.24 14.41
C ALA A 80 -25.35 -1.58 15.61
N VAL A 81 -24.77 -2.13 16.69
CA VAL A 81 -25.48 -2.43 17.96
C VAL A 81 -26.05 -1.17 18.58
N LEU A 82 -25.27 -0.08 18.64
CA LEU A 82 -25.73 1.20 19.17
C LEU A 82 -26.91 1.79 18.37
N GLN A 83 -27.05 1.40 17.10
CA GLN A 83 -28.14 1.82 16.23
C GLN A 83 -29.26 0.78 16.10
N GLY A 84 -29.17 -0.38 16.76
CA GLY A 84 -30.15 -1.46 16.65
C GLY A 84 -30.22 -2.10 15.26
N LYS A 85 -29.10 -2.10 14.53
CA LYS A 85 -28.98 -2.56 13.14
C LYS A 85 -28.14 -3.84 12.98
N GLU A 86 -27.61 -4.38 14.07
CA GLU A 86 -26.72 -5.54 14.10
C GLU A 86 -27.35 -6.85 13.62
N ARG A 87 -28.69 -6.97 13.69
CA ARG A 87 -29.42 -8.17 13.24
C ARG A 87 -29.95 -8.07 11.81
N GLN A 88 -29.81 -6.90 11.20
CA GLN A 88 -30.31 -6.67 9.85
C GLN A 88 -29.35 -7.32 8.86
N ALA A 89 -29.90 -8.09 7.93
CA ALA A 89 -29.11 -8.73 6.88
C ALA A 89 -28.30 -7.68 6.10
N VAL A 90 -28.87 -6.52 5.85
CA VAL A 90 -28.19 -5.38 5.23
C VAL A 90 -28.70 -4.10 5.85
N ALA A 91 -27.79 -3.24 6.31
CA ALA A 91 -28.12 -2.00 6.97
C ALA A 91 -27.12 -0.90 6.62
N ASP A 92 -27.63 0.30 6.32
CA ASP A 92 -26.84 1.52 6.35
C ASP A 92 -26.58 1.91 7.81
N VAL A 93 -25.31 2.02 8.22
CA VAL A 93 -24.90 2.38 9.58
C VAL A 93 -24.09 3.67 9.57
N GLN A 94 -24.56 4.68 10.31
CA GLN A 94 -23.84 5.95 10.44
C GLN A 94 -22.59 5.76 11.31
N LEU A 95 -21.40 5.96 10.75
CA LEU A 95 -20.14 5.75 11.45
C LEU A 95 -19.76 6.96 12.34
N GLY A 96 -20.23 8.15 11.97
CA GLY A 96 -20.06 9.40 12.73
C GLY A 96 -20.22 10.64 11.85
N GLY A 97 -20.32 11.82 12.48
CA GLY A 97 -20.66 13.09 11.80
C GLY A 97 -19.69 13.59 10.73
N GLY A 98 -18.48 13.01 10.63
CA GLY A 98 -17.50 13.32 9.57
C GLY A 98 -17.05 12.12 8.73
N ILE A 99 -17.52 10.91 9.05
CA ILE A 99 -17.12 9.67 8.36
C ILE A 99 -18.21 9.20 7.38
N GLY A 100 -19.47 9.61 7.59
CA GLY A 100 -20.61 9.20 6.78
C GLY A 100 -21.22 7.87 7.23
N SER A 101 -21.95 7.23 6.32
CA SER A 101 -22.57 5.91 6.52
C SER A 101 -21.90 4.84 5.69
N ALA A 102 -21.78 3.63 6.21
CA ALA A 102 -21.36 2.45 5.46
C ALA A 102 -22.46 1.38 5.45
N VAL A 103 -22.53 0.59 4.38
CA VAL A 103 -23.46 -0.53 4.29
C VAL A 103 -22.81 -1.75 4.94
N LEU A 104 -23.47 -2.29 5.97
CA LEU A 104 -23.01 -3.44 6.73
C LEU A 104 -23.95 -4.63 6.57
N THR A 105 -23.42 -5.83 6.78
CA THR A 105 -24.16 -7.09 6.77
C THR A 105 -24.10 -7.72 8.15
N TYR A 106 -25.25 -7.85 8.82
CA TYR A 106 -25.34 -8.28 10.22
C TYR A 106 -24.40 -7.49 11.16
N GLY A 107 -24.25 -6.18 10.91
CA GLY A 107 -23.37 -5.30 11.66
C GLY A 107 -21.87 -5.42 11.33
N HIS A 108 -21.49 -6.25 10.37
CA HIS A 108 -20.09 -6.45 9.96
C HIS A 108 -19.82 -5.85 8.58
N ILE A 109 -18.54 -5.64 8.26
CA ILE A 109 -18.09 -5.26 6.92
C ILE A 109 -18.56 -6.36 5.94
N PRO A 110 -19.25 -6.02 4.84
CA PRO A 110 -19.73 -7.02 3.90
C PRO A 110 -18.56 -7.62 3.10
N SER A 111 -18.59 -8.92 2.82
CA SER A 111 -17.75 -9.53 1.78
C SER A 111 -18.51 -9.80 0.48
N SER A 112 -19.83 -9.88 0.59
CA SER A 112 -20.79 -9.86 -0.50
C SER A 112 -22.06 -9.18 0.01
N LEU A 113 -22.90 -8.72 -0.90
CA LEU A 113 -24.23 -8.21 -0.56
C LEU A 113 -25.24 -9.09 -1.30
N GLN A 114 -26.15 -9.73 -0.58
CA GLN A 114 -27.27 -10.47 -1.19
C GLN A 114 -28.41 -9.55 -1.63
N VAL A 115 -28.12 -8.28 -1.91
CA VAL A 115 -29.15 -7.25 -2.06
C VAL A 115 -29.76 -7.30 -3.45
N THR A 116 -30.94 -7.91 -3.53
CA THR A 116 -32.07 -7.44 -4.36
C THR A 116 -33.04 -6.56 -3.53
N ARG A 117 -32.71 -6.23 -2.26
CA ARG A 117 -33.57 -5.45 -1.35
C ARG A 117 -32.93 -4.19 -0.77
N LYS A 118 -33.08 -3.13 -1.55
CA LYS A 118 -33.26 -1.71 -1.17
C LYS A 118 -33.54 -1.46 0.33
N ALA A 119 -32.54 -1.02 1.09
CA ALA A 119 -32.77 -0.29 2.34
C ALA A 119 -32.88 1.21 2.03
N ASN A 120 -34.10 1.69 1.80
CA ASN A 120 -34.47 3.12 1.77
C ASN A 120 -33.66 4.09 0.86
N THR A 121 -33.00 3.63 -0.20
CA THR A 121 -32.51 4.48 -1.29
C THR A 121 -32.83 3.83 -2.64
N SER A 122 -33.40 4.60 -3.56
CA SER A 122 -33.77 4.15 -4.91
C SER A 122 -32.54 3.85 -5.76
N ASN A 123 -31.98 2.63 -5.60
CA ASN A 123 -31.37 1.77 -6.62
C ASN A 123 -30.28 0.90 -5.97
N TYR A 124 -30.61 -0.36 -5.69
CA TYR A 124 -29.61 -1.41 -5.49
C TYR A 124 -30.15 -2.70 -6.13
N GLY A 125 -30.02 -2.72 -7.46
CA GLY A 125 -30.45 -3.80 -8.34
C GLY A 125 -29.29 -4.77 -8.56
N SER A 126 -29.60 -6.05 -8.44
CA SER A 126 -28.70 -7.20 -8.54
C SER A 126 -28.04 -7.34 -9.91
N ALA A 127 -26.71 -7.35 -9.93
CA ALA A 127 -25.87 -8.24 -10.75
C ALA A 127 -24.43 -8.27 -10.21
N ASP A 128 -23.88 -7.10 -9.84
CA ASP A 128 -22.52 -6.96 -9.30
C ASP A 128 -22.50 -5.94 -8.15
N ASN A 129 -22.67 -6.41 -6.90
CA ASN A 129 -22.69 -5.55 -5.71
C ASN A 129 -21.28 -5.17 -5.21
N SER A 130 -20.25 -5.44 -6.01
CA SER A 130 -18.83 -5.22 -5.68
C SER A 130 -18.53 -3.74 -5.41
N ALA A 131 -19.24 -2.81 -6.06
CA ALA A 131 -19.05 -1.38 -5.84
C ALA A 131 -19.41 -0.92 -4.41
N ALA A 132 -20.57 -1.31 -3.84
CA ALA A 132 -20.89 -0.88 -2.46
C ALA A 132 -20.12 -1.67 -1.40
N VAL A 133 -19.75 -2.91 -1.69
CA VAL A 133 -18.80 -3.65 -0.84
C VAL A 133 -17.48 -2.89 -0.78
N TYR A 134 -16.95 -2.49 -1.94
CA TYR A 134 -15.73 -1.69 -2.05
C TYR A 134 -15.83 -0.35 -1.31
N GLU A 135 -16.91 0.42 -1.50
CA GLU A 135 -17.14 1.68 -0.80
C GLU A 135 -17.21 1.49 0.72
N SER A 136 -17.95 0.47 1.18
CA SER A 136 -18.09 0.19 2.61
C SER A 136 -16.75 -0.22 3.23
N ILE A 137 -15.96 -1.04 2.55
CA ILE A 137 -14.62 -1.44 3.00
C ILE A 137 -13.69 -0.24 3.09
N THR A 138 -13.60 0.57 2.03
CA THR A 138 -12.68 1.71 1.98
C THR A 138 -13.07 2.79 2.99
N GLN A 139 -14.36 3.00 3.23
CA GLN A 139 -14.85 3.95 4.22
C GLN A 139 -14.64 3.48 5.67
N VAL A 140 -14.86 2.20 5.95
CA VAL A 140 -14.67 1.64 7.29
C VAL A 140 -13.20 1.53 7.66
N LEU A 141 -12.37 1.09 6.72
CA LEU A 141 -10.95 0.83 6.97
C LEU A 141 -10.05 2.01 6.61
N ALA A 142 -10.60 3.08 6.02
CA ALA A 142 -9.85 4.23 5.54
C ALA A 142 -8.64 3.84 4.65
N LEU A 143 -8.84 2.82 3.80
CA LEU A 143 -7.79 2.30 2.92
C LEU A 143 -7.68 3.12 1.63
N ASP A 144 -6.46 3.50 1.27
CA ASP A 144 -6.13 3.94 -0.09
C ASP A 144 -6.05 2.73 -1.02
N ALA A 145 -7.21 2.31 -1.51
CA ALA A 145 -7.35 1.16 -2.38
C ALA A 145 -7.80 1.56 -3.80
N GLU A 146 -7.59 0.65 -4.75
CA GLU A 146 -8.29 0.62 -6.04
C GLU A 146 -9.13 -0.64 -6.17
N HIS A 147 -10.24 -0.56 -6.91
CA HIS A 147 -11.09 -1.70 -7.20
C HIS A 147 -10.54 -2.44 -8.42
N LEU A 148 -10.06 -3.66 -8.20
CA LEU A 148 -9.56 -4.55 -9.26
C LEU A 148 -10.73 -5.22 -9.97
N LYS A 149 -10.73 -5.16 -11.31
CA LYS A 149 -11.76 -5.79 -12.15
C LYS A 149 -11.36 -7.18 -12.67
N ASP A 150 -10.06 -7.48 -12.63
CA ASP A 150 -9.47 -8.69 -13.19
C ASP A 150 -8.37 -9.19 -12.24
N GLU A 151 -8.20 -10.51 -12.16
CA GLU A 151 -7.21 -11.17 -11.30
C GLU A 151 -5.77 -10.91 -11.73
N SER A 152 -5.55 -10.67 -13.02
CA SER A 152 -4.25 -10.35 -13.64
C SER A 152 -3.83 -8.89 -13.45
N SER A 153 -4.76 -8.02 -13.01
CA SER A 153 -4.47 -6.60 -12.81
C SER A 153 -3.47 -6.39 -11.68
N VAL A 154 -2.35 -5.74 -12.00
CA VAL A 154 -1.34 -5.37 -11.00
C VAL A 154 -1.80 -4.14 -10.23
N VAL A 155 -1.75 -4.21 -8.91
CA VAL A 155 -2.08 -3.10 -8.03
C VAL A 155 -1.07 -1.95 -8.18
N THR A 156 -1.59 -0.78 -8.51
CA THR A 156 -0.89 0.50 -8.64
C THR A 156 -0.97 1.36 -7.37
N ARG A 157 -2.10 1.29 -6.63
CA ARG A 157 -2.31 1.98 -5.35
C ARG A 157 -1.65 1.24 -4.18
N GLN A 158 -1.83 1.72 -2.94
CA GLN A 158 -1.30 1.00 -1.77
C GLN A 158 -1.91 -0.40 -1.67
N TRP A 159 -3.20 -0.50 -1.99
CA TRP A 159 -3.97 -1.73 -1.95
C TRP A 159 -4.85 -1.89 -3.19
N GLY A 160 -5.03 -3.13 -3.60
CA GLY A 160 -6.06 -3.55 -4.54
C GLY A 160 -7.11 -4.36 -3.81
N ILE A 161 -8.38 -4.08 -4.09
CA ILE A 161 -9.50 -4.86 -3.61
C ILE A 161 -10.10 -5.55 -4.81
N TYR A 162 -10.02 -6.89 -4.82
CA TYR A 162 -10.68 -7.72 -5.81
C TYR A 162 -11.88 -8.41 -5.16
N ILE A 163 -13.05 -8.30 -5.80
CA ILE A 163 -14.29 -8.91 -5.35
C ILE A 163 -14.78 -9.76 -6.50
N HIS A 164 -14.76 -11.08 -6.33
CA HIS A 164 -15.31 -11.98 -7.34
C HIS A 164 -16.84 -11.96 -7.22
N GLY A 165 -17.55 -11.70 -8.33
CA GLY A 165 -18.97 -11.31 -8.30
C GLY A 165 -19.93 -12.31 -7.63
N ASN A 166 -19.57 -13.60 -7.59
CA ASN A 166 -20.36 -14.65 -6.97
C ASN A 166 -19.82 -15.15 -5.63
N ASP A 167 -18.61 -14.75 -5.24
CA ASP A 167 -17.97 -15.28 -4.05
C ASP A 167 -18.28 -14.43 -2.82
N ASN A 168 -18.37 -15.11 -1.68
CA ASN A 168 -18.56 -14.47 -0.38
C ASN A 168 -17.23 -13.99 0.24
N PHE A 169 -16.23 -13.69 -0.60
CA PHE A 169 -14.93 -13.24 -0.15
C PHE A 169 -14.40 -12.05 -0.95
N VAL A 170 -13.53 -11.30 -0.29
CA VAL A 170 -12.85 -10.12 -0.82
C VAL A 170 -11.35 -10.31 -0.65
N ASN A 171 -10.59 -10.13 -1.72
CA ASN A 171 -9.14 -10.25 -1.70
C ASN A 171 -8.51 -8.86 -1.59
N PHE A 172 -7.65 -8.67 -0.59
CA PHE A 172 -6.81 -7.50 -0.40
C PHE A 172 -5.40 -7.81 -0.88
N VAL A 173 -5.01 -7.16 -1.97
CA VAL A 173 -3.75 -7.38 -2.67
C VAL A 173 -2.84 -6.18 -2.43
N PRO A 174 -1.56 -6.35 -2.04
CA PRO A 174 -0.66 -5.23 -1.82
C PRO A 174 -0.15 -4.67 -3.16
N LYS A 175 0.36 -3.43 -3.12
CA LYS A 175 0.96 -2.77 -4.28
C LYS A 175 1.98 -3.64 -5.02
N GLY A 176 1.92 -3.64 -6.35
CA GLY A 176 2.86 -4.32 -7.24
C GLY A 176 2.60 -5.82 -7.41
N LEU A 177 1.54 -6.35 -6.79
CA LEU A 177 1.08 -7.73 -6.96
C LEU A 177 -0.28 -7.78 -7.65
N SER A 178 -0.67 -8.96 -8.09
CA SER A 178 -1.99 -9.28 -8.65
C SER A 178 -2.60 -10.44 -7.85
N VAL A 179 -3.88 -10.77 -8.09
CA VAL A 179 -4.52 -11.91 -7.42
C VAL A 179 -3.86 -13.23 -7.85
N GLU A 180 -3.41 -13.33 -9.10
CA GLU A 180 -2.70 -14.50 -9.64
C GLU A 180 -1.39 -14.81 -8.91
N SER A 181 -0.77 -13.82 -8.27
CA SER A 181 0.46 -14.01 -7.50
C SER A 181 0.27 -14.82 -6.20
N GLN A 182 -0.97 -15.17 -5.85
CA GLN A 182 -1.33 -15.88 -4.61
C GLN A 182 -0.66 -15.32 -3.35
N CYS A 183 -0.52 -13.99 -3.30
CA CYS A 183 0.07 -13.25 -2.19
C CYS A 183 -0.88 -12.13 -1.76
N PHE A 184 -1.97 -12.53 -1.10
CA PHE A 184 -3.06 -11.63 -0.73
C PHE A 184 -3.76 -12.08 0.54
N LEU A 185 -4.57 -11.20 1.10
CA LEU A 185 -5.39 -11.49 2.27
C LEU A 185 -6.85 -11.68 1.83
N GLN A 186 -7.44 -12.82 2.15
CA GLN A 186 -8.83 -13.12 1.84
C GLN A 186 -9.71 -12.83 3.06
N TYR A 187 -10.72 -12.00 2.86
CA TYR A 187 -11.73 -11.65 3.85
C TYR A 187 -13.07 -12.29 3.49
N SER A 188 -13.67 -13.02 4.42
CA SER A 188 -15.06 -13.48 4.32
C SER A 188 -15.84 -12.91 5.50
N GLY A 189 -16.91 -12.19 5.21
CA GLY A 189 -17.82 -11.60 6.19
C GLY A 189 -18.99 -12.54 6.53
N ILE A 190 -19.87 -12.08 7.41
CA ILE A 190 -21.08 -12.83 7.74
C ILE A 190 -22.04 -12.81 6.55
N ASN A 191 -22.55 -13.97 6.16
CA ASN A 191 -23.53 -14.12 5.10
C ASN A 191 -24.86 -14.69 5.63
N ALA A 192 -25.85 -14.86 4.75
CA ALA A 192 -27.16 -15.43 5.10
C ALA A 192 -27.07 -16.89 5.57
N GLN A 193 -25.98 -17.58 5.26
CA GLN A 193 -25.68 -18.96 5.65
C GLN A 193 -25.13 -19.05 7.09
N GLY A 194 -24.89 -17.92 7.77
CA GLY A 194 -24.40 -17.88 9.13
C GLY A 194 -22.90 -18.13 9.26
N ASP A 195 -22.14 -17.96 8.16
CA ASP A 195 -20.68 -18.02 8.23
C ASP A 195 -20.13 -16.93 9.15
N LYS A 196 -19.09 -17.28 9.88
CA LYS A 196 -18.38 -16.32 10.74
C LYS A 196 -17.42 -15.49 9.91
N VAL A 197 -17.09 -14.30 10.42
CA VAL A 197 -16.03 -13.47 9.85
C VAL A 197 -14.70 -14.25 9.90
N ARG A 198 -14.05 -14.37 8.76
CA ARG A 198 -12.74 -15.00 8.60
C ARG A 198 -11.80 -14.12 7.79
N VAL A 199 -10.54 -14.10 8.20
CA VAL A 199 -9.47 -13.38 7.51
C VAL A 199 -8.30 -14.33 7.32
N GLU A 200 -8.17 -14.87 6.11
CA GLU A 200 -7.18 -15.88 5.75
C GLU A 200 -6.05 -15.23 4.94
N LEU A 201 -4.81 -15.70 5.15
CA LEU A 201 -3.66 -15.25 4.40
C LEU A 201 -3.39 -16.32 3.34
N ILE A 202 -3.35 -15.92 2.08
CA ILE A 202 -2.95 -16.76 0.97
C ILE A 202 -1.54 -16.31 0.58
N ASP A 203 -0.54 -17.15 0.85
CA ASP A 203 0.89 -16.83 0.69
C ASP A 203 1.71 -17.92 -0.01
N SER A 204 1.06 -18.77 -0.83
CA SER A 204 1.70 -19.87 -1.54
C SER A 204 2.82 -19.43 -2.48
N SER A 205 2.78 -18.19 -2.97
CA SER A 205 3.82 -17.60 -3.81
C SER A 205 4.19 -16.16 -3.45
N CYS A 206 4.04 -15.79 -2.16
CA CYS A 206 4.82 -14.68 -1.58
C CYS A 206 6.29 -15.11 -1.43
#